data_AF-A8DWB6-F1
#
_entry.id   AF-A8DWB6-F1
#
_cell.length_a   1.000
_cell.length_b   1.000
_cell.length_c   1.000
_cell.angle_alpha   90.00
_cell.angle_beta   90.00
_cell.angle_gamma   90.00
#
_symmetry.space_group_name_H-M   'P 1'
#
loop_
_entity.id
_entity.type
_entity.pdbx_description
1 polymer ?
#
loop_
_entity_poly.entity_id
_entity_poly.type
_entity_poly.pdbx_seq_one_letter_code
_entity_poly.pdbx_strand_id
1 'polypeptide(L)'
;MDYVFNTADIHGYTWEHFQNWWSSFYLGNYQPLPVMTYALDYELGGQEPLIWHLQSIIWHIAATIMLYACIKRLQGNVWIALFVALLFAVHPVQTESVSWIAARNKVMYGLLFFWAIYIYIGYLTDNDKRKLIWIYLIAIAAYLCKISAITLPFTLFAVDIWMRRPFKGKTIWVEKIPLILLAVPIGIITLQAQEEVDFLSLHPEFTTIHTIVYAGYAYMQYLVNLFVPVKLSVLYPYPTSIGVVHIVYTVLAAAIVVLGIVAYRKKWYMLSG
;
A
#
# COMPACT_ATOMS: atom_id res chain seq x y z
N MET A 1 -1.60 18.78 9.98
CA MET A 1 -2.16 19.51 8.83
C MET A 1 -1.16 20.53 8.32
N ASP A 2 -0.48 21.21 9.23
CA ASP A 2 0.51 22.27 8.97
C ASP A 2 1.58 21.91 7.93
N TYR A 3 2.07 20.67 7.87
CA TYR A 3 3.11 20.34 6.88
C TYR A 3 2.61 20.39 5.43
N VAL A 4 1.36 19.96 5.17
CA VAL A 4 0.81 19.93 3.82
C VAL A 4 0.59 21.37 3.34
N PHE A 5 0.00 22.20 4.19
CA PHE A 5 -0.28 23.62 3.90
C PHE A 5 0.96 24.51 3.84
N ASN A 6 2.06 24.12 4.50
CA ASN A 6 3.31 24.88 4.44
C ASN A 6 4.20 24.49 3.24
N THR A 7 3.76 23.56 2.41
CA THR A 7 4.50 23.16 1.21
C THR A 7 4.20 24.16 0.10
N ALA A 8 5.15 25.05 -0.23
CA ALA A 8 4.94 26.08 -1.26
C ALA A 8 4.52 25.49 -2.62
N ASP A 9 4.99 24.28 -2.93
CA ASP A 9 4.73 23.61 -4.20
C ASP A 9 3.26 23.21 -4.42
N ILE A 10 2.38 23.28 -3.43
CA ILE A 10 0.94 23.01 -3.62
C ILE A 10 0.13 24.28 -3.89
N HIS A 11 0.75 25.47 -3.89
CA HIS A 11 0.06 26.75 -4.05
C HIS A 11 0.07 27.27 -5.51
N GLY A 12 0.06 26.38 -6.50
CA GLY A 12 0.02 26.77 -7.90
C GLY A 12 0.19 25.62 -8.90
N TYR A 13 0.03 25.97 -10.18
CA TYR A 13 0.04 25.05 -11.33
C TYR A 13 0.98 25.49 -12.45
N THR A 14 2.09 26.14 -12.09
CA THR A 14 3.08 26.53 -13.11
C THR A 14 3.95 25.34 -13.50
N TRP A 15 4.70 25.47 -14.61
CA TRP A 15 5.68 24.47 -15.01
C TRP A 15 6.72 24.18 -13.92
N GLU A 16 7.09 25.20 -13.13
CA GLU A 16 7.98 25.07 -11.99
C GLU A 16 7.38 24.16 -10.90
N HIS A 17 6.10 24.34 -10.54
CA HIS A 17 5.41 23.45 -9.59
C HIS A 17 5.41 22.01 -10.10
N PHE A 18 5.12 21.81 -11.39
CA PHE A 18 5.18 20.49 -11.99
C PHE A 18 6.58 19.89 -11.87
N GLN A 19 7.63 20.63 -12.22
CA GLN A 19 9.01 20.14 -12.06
C GLN A 19 9.30 19.77 -10.61
N ASN A 20 8.91 20.61 -9.65
CA ASN A 20 9.15 20.40 -8.22
C ASN A 20 8.46 19.13 -7.71
N TRP A 21 7.22 18.86 -8.12
CA TRP A 21 6.50 17.65 -7.71
C TRP A 21 7.25 16.37 -8.09
N TRP A 22 7.98 16.37 -9.21
CA TRP A 22 8.72 15.22 -9.74
C TRP A 22 10.21 15.21 -9.35
N SER A 23 10.74 16.28 -8.75
CA SER A 23 12.16 16.41 -8.40
C SER A 23 12.43 16.54 -6.90
N SER A 24 11.42 16.89 -6.10
CA SER A 24 11.57 17.24 -4.69
C SER A 24 11.14 16.11 -3.76
N PHE A 25 11.69 16.12 -2.54
CA PHE A 25 11.27 15.24 -1.46
C PHE A 25 10.48 16.02 -0.42
N TYR A 26 9.41 15.38 0.11
CA TYR A 26 8.51 15.99 1.07
C TYR A 26 8.53 15.16 2.35
N LEU A 27 9.17 15.67 3.41
CA LEU A 27 9.37 14.96 4.68
C LEU A 27 9.98 13.56 4.49
N GLY A 28 11.03 13.48 3.67
CA GLY A 28 11.73 12.24 3.35
C GLY A 28 10.93 11.24 2.52
N ASN A 29 9.90 11.72 1.82
CA ASN A 29 9.10 10.91 0.94
C ASN A 29 9.14 11.46 -0.49
N TYR A 30 9.29 10.56 -1.46
CA TYR A 30 9.08 10.84 -2.87
C TYR A 30 7.69 10.36 -3.30
N GLN A 31 6.74 11.29 -3.43
CA GLN A 31 5.31 11.00 -3.65
C GLN A 31 4.66 11.99 -4.62
N PRO A 32 5.13 12.08 -5.89
CA PRO A 32 4.67 13.08 -6.85
C PRO A 32 3.14 13.08 -7.05
N LEU A 33 2.52 11.91 -7.18
CA LEU A 33 1.08 11.83 -7.48
C LEU A 33 0.19 12.35 -6.34
N PRO A 34 0.41 11.98 -5.06
CA PRO A 34 -0.30 12.61 -3.95
C PRO A 34 -0.12 14.12 -3.89
N VAL A 35 1.10 14.63 -4.09
CA VAL A 35 1.39 16.07 -4.06
C VAL A 35 0.62 16.83 -5.15
N MET A 36 0.56 16.27 -6.36
CA MET A 36 -0.29 16.82 -7.43
C MET A 36 -1.77 16.92 -7.04
N THR A 37 -2.29 15.93 -6.30
CA THR A 37 -3.68 16.01 -5.81
C THR A 37 -3.87 17.00 -4.68
N TYR A 38 -2.84 17.27 -3.87
CA TYR A 38 -2.89 18.31 -2.84
C TYR A 38 -2.92 19.71 -3.45
N ALA A 39 -2.18 19.94 -4.55
CA ALA A 39 -2.28 21.18 -5.31
C ALA A 39 -3.72 21.41 -5.80
N LEU A 40 -4.43 20.34 -6.17
CA LEU A 40 -5.79 20.42 -6.70
C LEU A 40 -6.78 20.79 -5.61
N ASP A 41 -6.64 20.20 -4.43
CA ASP A 41 -7.50 20.57 -3.31
C ASP A 41 -7.27 22.01 -2.89
N TYR A 42 -6.02 22.47 -2.93
CA TYR A 42 -5.69 23.85 -2.57
C TYR A 42 -6.32 24.83 -3.56
N GLU A 43 -6.32 24.53 -4.85
CA GLU A 43 -7.02 25.36 -5.85
C GLU A 43 -8.54 25.35 -5.64
N LEU A 44 -9.13 24.21 -5.30
CA LEU A 44 -10.58 24.06 -5.14
C LEU A 44 -11.11 24.61 -3.80
N GLY A 45 -10.33 24.53 -2.73
CA GLY A 45 -10.79 24.78 -1.36
C GLY A 45 -9.83 25.57 -0.48
N GLY A 46 -8.65 25.96 -1.00
CA GLY A 46 -7.62 26.60 -0.19
C GLY A 46 -7.26 25.76 1.03
N GLN A 47 -7.30 26.38 2.22
CA GLN A 47 -7.00 25.72 3.49
C GLN A 47 -8.24 25.12 4.19
N GLU A 48 -9.43 25.23 3.58
CA GLU A 48 -10.66 24.72 4.18
C GLU A 48 -10.65 23.20 4.30
N PRO A 49 -10.67 22.61 5.51
CA PRO A 49 -10.48 21.17 5.71
C PRO A 49 -11.49 20.29 4.95
N LEU A 50 -12.67 20.83 4.65
CA LEU A 50 -13.77 20.11 4.00
C LEU A 50 -13.33 19.45 2.69
N ILE A 51 -12.68 20.20 1.78
CA ILE A 51 -12.28 19.68 0.46
C ILE A 51 -11.22 18.57 0.62
N TRP A 52 -10.25 18.77 1.50
CA TRP A 52 -9.17 17.81 1.75
C TRP A 52 -9.66 16.47 2.29
N HIS A 53 -10.64 16.50 3.20
CA HIS A 53 -11.27 15.31 3.74
C HIS A 53 -12.23 14.67 2.73
N LEU A 54 -13.03 15.45 2.01
CA LEU A 54 -13.93 14.95 0.98
C LEU A 54 -13.17 14.18 -0.09
N GLN A 55 -12.04 14.70 -0.54
CA GLN A 55 -11.21 14.02 -1.54
C GLN A 55 -10.68 12.68 -1.02
N SER A 56 -10.24 12.62 0.23
CA SER A 56 -9.80 11.36 0.85
C SER A 56 -10.93 10.33 0.96
N ILE A 57 -12.16 10.78 1.23
CA ILE A 57 -13.36 9.94 1.23
C ILE A 57 -13.68 9.42 -0.18
N ILE A 58 -13.58 10.26 -1.21
CA ILE A 58 -13.79 9.87 -2.62
C ILE A 58 -12.82 8.76 -3.02
N TRP A 59 -11.53 8.93 -2.71
CA TRP A 59 -10.51 7.89 -2.96
C TRP A 59 -10.83 6.59 -2.22
N HIS A 60 -11.28 6.66 -0.96
CA HIS A 60 -11.64 5.48 -0.17
C HIS A 60 -12.86 4.74 -0.73
N ILE A 61 -13.90 5.48 -1.16
CA ILE A 61 -15.08 4.90 -1.81
C ILE A 61 -14.66 4.20 -3.11
N ALA A 62 -13.83 4.84 -3.92
CA ALA A 62 -13.31 4.23 -5.15
C ALA A 62 -12.51 2.95 -4.85
N ALA A 63 -11.63 2.98 -3.84
CA ALA A 63 -10.87 1.80 -3.41
C ALA A 63 -11.78 0.68 -2.93
N THR A 64 -12.84 1.02 -2.18
CA THR A 64 -13.86 0.06 -1.69
C THR A 64 -14.61 -0.60 -2.85
N ILE A 65 -15.05 0.17 -3.83
CA ILE A 65 -15.73 -0.34 -5.03
C ILE A 65 -14.78 -1.25 -5.83
N MET A 66 -13.51 -0.86 -5.96
CA MET A 66 -12.53 -1.68 -6.66
C MET A 66 -12.23 -2.98 -5.91
N LEU A 67 -12.17 -2.96 -4.58
CA LEU A 67 -12.04 -4.16 -3.75
C LEU A 67 -13.23 -5.10 -3.97
N TYR A 68 -14.47 -4.57 -3.93
CA TYR A 68 -15.66 -5.35 -4.28
C TYR A 68 -15.52 -6.00 -5.66
N ALA A 69 -15.10 -5.24 -6.67
CA ALA A 69 -14.91 -5.76 -8.02
C ALA A 69 -13.84 -6.86 -8.08
N CYS A 70 -12.74 -6.73 -7.33
CA CYS A 70 -11.69 -7.74 -7.21
C CYS A 70 -12.24 -9.05 -6.62
N ILE A 71 -12.89 -8.98 -5.44
CA ILE A 71 -13.39 -10.16 -4.75
C ILE A 71 -14.50 -10.84 -5.55
N LYS A 72 -15.41 -10.04 -6.15
CA LYS A 72 -16.45 -10.57 -7.03
C LYS A 72 -15.85 -11.28 -8.25
N ARG A 73 -14.81 -10.72 -8.86
CA ARG A 73 -14.15 -11.35 -10.02
C ARG A 73 -13.36 -12.60 -9.61
N LEU A 74 -12.79 -12.62 -8.41
CA LEU A 74 -11.98 -13.73 -7.90
C LEU A 74 -12.83 -14.94 -7.44
N GLN A 75 -13.97 -14.68 -6.78
CA GLN A 75 -14.81 -15.72 -6.16
C GLN A 75 -16.13 -15.99 -6.89
N GLY A 76 -16.63 -15.04 -7.69
CA GLY A 76 -17.97 -15.08 -8.28
C GLY A 76 -19.13 -14.84 -7.30
N ASN A 77 -18.91 -14.89 -5.98
CA ASN A 77 -19.95 -14.71 -4.97
C ASN A 77 -20.14 -13.22 -4.57
N VAL A 78 -21.31 -12.67 -4.91
CA VAL A 78 -21.67 -11.28 -4.63
C VAL A 78 -21.73 -10.97 -3.13
N TRP A 79 -22.25 -11.89 -2.31
CA TRP A 79 -22.40 -11.67 -0.87
C TRP A 79 -21.06 -11.63 -0.15
N ILE A 80 -20.12 -12.50 -0.52
CA ILE A 80 -18.74 -12.46 0.01
C ILE A 80 -18.07 -11.15 -0.40
N ALA A 81 -18.20 -10.76 -1.67
CA ALA A 81 -17.62 -9.51 -2.15
C ALA A 81 -18.20 -8.28 -1.44
N LEU A 82 -19.52 -8.23 -1.24
CA LEU A 82 -20.19 -7.16 -0.51
C LEU A 82 -19.75 -7.14 0.95
N PHE A 83 -19.72 -8.28 1.63
CA PHE A 83 -19.28 -8.37 3.01
C PHE A 83 -17.85 -7.85 3.19
N VAL A 84 -16.90 -8.30 2.36
CA VAL A 84 -15.50 -7.88 2.42
C VAL A 84 -15.36 -6.38 2.12
N ALA A 85 -16.07 -5.87 1.11
CA ALA A 85 -15.99 -4.46 0.75
C ALA A 85 -16.63 -3.56 1.81
N LEU A 86 -17.80 -3.92 2.35
CA LEU A 86 -18.45 -3.16 3.42
C LEU A 86 -17.61 -3.18 4.69
N LEU A 87 -17.05 -4.35 5.04
CA LEU A 87 -16.11 -4.46 6.15
C LEU A 87 -14.95 -3.49 5.93
N PHE A 88 -14.27 -3.52 4.78
CA PHE A 88 -13.21 -2.57 4.44
C PHE A 88 -13.67 -1.11 4.52
N ALA A 89 -14.86 -0.78 4.03
CA ALA A 89 -15.34 0.60 3.97
C ALA A 89 -15.51 1.21 5.37
N VAL A 90 -16.04 0.44 6.33
CA VAL A 90 -16.41 0.92 7.68
C VAL A 90 -15.41 0.52 8.76
N HIS A 91 -14.42 -0.32 8.45
CA HIS A 91 -13.51 -0.84 9.46
C HIS A 91 -12.68 0.29 10.10
N PRO A 92 -12.61 0.40 11.44
CA PRO A 92 -11.91 1.50 12.09
C PRO A 92 -10.42 1.60 11.75
N VAL A 93 -9.75 0.49 11.39
CA VAL A 93 -8.35 0.50 10.92
C VAL A 93 -8.14 1.41 9.69
N GLN A 94 -9.17 1.64 8.89
CA GLN A 94 -9.06 2.56 7.74
C GLN A 94 -9.11 4.04 8.15
N THR A 95 -9.55 4.36 9.38
CA THR A 95 -9.65 5.76 9.82
C THR A 95 -8.34 6.51 9.68
N GLU A 96 -7.20 5.90 10.04
CA GLU A 96 -5.88 6.54 9.89
C GLU A 96 -5.58 6.97 8.44
N SER A 97 -6.00 6.15 7.46
CA SER A 97 -5.76 6.41 6.04
C SER A 97 -6.73 7.44 5.45
N VAL A 98 -7.92 7.62 6.05
CA VAL A 98 -9.01 8.47 5.52
C VAL A 98 -9.11 9.82 6.26
N SER A 99 -8.92 9.83 7.58
CA SER A 99 -9.08 11.02 8.40
C SER A 99 -7.84 11.91 8.41
N TRP A 100 -6.66 11.36 8.15
CA TRP A 100 -5.43 12.13 8.07
C TRP A 100 -5.15 12.53 6.62
N ILE A 101 -5.25 13.84 6.32
CA ILE A 101 -5.07 14.40 4.96
C ILE A 101 -3.77 13.91 4.31
N ALA A 102 -2.68 13.93 5.07
CA ALA A 102 -1.36 13.45 4.69
C ALA A 102 -1.29 11.98 4.28
N ALA A 103 -2.18 11.16 4.85
CA ALA A 103 -2.26 9.73 4.59
C ALA A 103 -3.03 9.43 3.30
N ARG A 104 -3.42 10.43 2.50
CA ARG A 104 -4.09 10.21 1.21
C ARG A 104 -3.28 9.32 0.28
N ASN A 105 -1.95 9.42 0.33
CA ASN A 105 -1.06 8.51 -0.37
C ASN A 105 -1.44 7.03 -0.16
N LYS A 106 -1.92 6.65 1.04
CA LYS A 106 -2.38 5.31 1.41
C LYS A 106 -3.62 4.90 0.63
N VAL A 107 -4.65 5.74 0.59
CA VAL A 107 -5.91 5.41 -0.13
C VAL A 107 -5.72 5.41 -1.64
N MET A 108 -4.91 6.33 -2.18
CA MET A 108 -4.59 6.39 -3.61
C MET A 108 -3.83 5.15 -4.08
N TYR A 109 -2.74 4.77 -3.38
CA TYR A 109 -2.02 3.56 -3.76
C TYR A 109 -2.92 2.33 -3.58
N GLY A 110 -3.74 2.27 -2.51
CA GLY A 110 -4.67 1.16 -2.27
C GLY A 110 -5.65 0.94 -3.42
N LEU A 111 -6.26 2.01 -3.94
CA LEU A 111 -7.11 1.94 -5.13
C LEU A 111 -6.34 1.38 -6.34
N LEU A 112 -5.17 1.95 -6.66
CA LEU A 112 -4.36 1.53 -7.82
C LEU A 112 -3.90 0.07 -7.66
N PHE A 113 -3.59 -0.34 -6.44
CA PHE A 113 -3.20 -1.70 -6.09
C PHE A 113 -4.35 -2.69 -6.35
N PHE A 114 -5.57 -2.39 -5.89
CA PHE A 114 -6.75 -3.20 -6.22
C PHE A 114 -7.04 -3.20 -7.72
N TRP A 115 -6.88 -2.06 -8.40
CA TRP A 115 -7.11 -1.99 -9.84
C TRP A 115 -6.13 -2.88 -10.63
N ALA A 116 -4.85 -2.88 -10.25
CA ALA A 116 -3.86 -3.78 -10.84
C ALA A 116 -4.24 -5.26 -10.62
N ILE A 117 -4.70 -5.62 -9.42
CA ILE A 117 -5.20 -6.97 -9.10
C ILE A 117 -6.41 -7.32 -9.97
N TYR A 118 -7.39 -6.42 -10.10
CA TYR A 118 -8.58 -6.63 -10.91
C TYR A 118 -8.24 -6.92 -12.37
N ILE A 119 -7.34 -6.12 -12.97
CA ILE A 119 -6.88 -6.32 -14.34
C ILE A 119 -6.08 -7.63 -14.44
N TYR A 120 -5.26 -7.96 -13.45
CA TYR A 120 -4.49 -9.20 -13.42
C TYR A 120 -5.38 -10.44 -13.39
N ILE A 121 -6.42 -10.45 -12.55
CA ILE A 121 -7.43 -11.53 -12.57
C ILE A 121 -8.05 -11.61 -13.96
N GLY A 122 -8.40 -10.48 -14.57
CA GLY A 122 -8.92 -10.44 -15.93
C GLY A 122 -7.95 -10.88 -17.02
N TYR A 123 -6.66 -10.67 -16.83
CA TYR A 123 -5.60 -11.18 -17.70
C TYR A 123 -5.57 -12.71 -17.64
N LEU A 124 -5.67 -13.28 -16.43
CA LEU A 124 -5.69 -14.73 -16.23
C LEU A 124 -6.96 -15.40 -16.79
N THR A 125 -8.11 -14.73 -16.74
CA THR A 125 -9.38 -15.29 -17.28
C THR A 125 -9.49 -15.12 -18.79
N ASP A 126 -9.14 -13.96 -19.32
CA ASP A 126 -9.43 -13.61 -20.72
C ASP A 126 -8.24 -13.89 -21.66
N ASN A 127 -7.07 -14.23 -21.09
CA ASN A 127 -5.80 -14.49 -21.76
C ASN A 127 -5.31 -13.34 -22.67
N ASP A 128 -5.76 -12.10 -22.41
CA ASP A 128 -5.37 -10.90 -23.16
C ASP A 128 -4.09 -10.27 -22.61
N LYS A 129 -2.95 -10.55 -23.25
CA LYS A 129 -1.62 -10.04 -22.85
C LYS A 129 -1.52 -8.51 -22.86
N ARG A 130 -2.37 -7.79 -23.59
CA ARG A 130 -2.35 -6.31 -23.60
C ARG A 130 -2.64 -5.73 -22.21
N LYS A 131 -3.35 -6.47 -21.36
CA LYS A 131 -3.61 -6.11 -19.96
C LYS A 131 -2.34 -5.99 -19.11
N LEU A 132 -1.24 -6.67 -19.47
CA LEU A 132 0.03 -6.53 -18.76
C LEU A 132 0.60 -5.11 -18.87
N ILE A 133 0.42 -4.43 -20.01
CA ILE A 133 0.85 -3.04 -20.17
C ILE A 133 0.13 -2.15 -19.16
N TRP A 134 -1.20 -2.31 -19.03
CA TRP A 134 -1.99 -1.57 -18.05
C TRP A 134 -1.58 -1.87 -16.61
N ILE A 135 -1.29 -3.14 -16.29
CA ILE A 135 -0.80 -3.52 -14.96
C ILE A 135 0.52 -2.82 -14.65
N TYR A 136 1.45 -2.74 -15.60
CA TYR A 136 2.73 -2.07 -15.40
C TYR A 136 2.57 -0.55 -15.22
N LEU A 137 1.71 0.09 -16.03
CA LEU A 137 1.43 1.52 -15.90
C LEU A 137 0.79 1.85 -14.55
N ILE A 138 -0.20 1.05 -14.12
CA ILE A 138 -0.88 1.23 -12.83
C ILE A 138 0.08 0.93 -11.66
N ALA A 139 0.96 -0.06 -11.80
CA ALA A 139 1.97 -0.35 -10.79
C ALA A 139 2.93 0.82 -10.60
N ILE A 140 3.44 1.41 -11.68
CA ILE A 140 4.29 2.62 -11.62
C ILE A 140 3.54 3.74 -10.90
N ALA A 141 2.29 4.00 -11.28
CA ALA A 141 1.48 5.01 -10.60
C ALA A 141 1.30 4.69 -9.09
N ALA A 142 1.07 3.43 -8.72
CA ALA A 142 0.97 3.04 -7.32
C ALA A 142 2.29 3.26 -6.56
N TYR A 143 3.44 2.94 -7.18
CA TYR A 143 4.77 3.16 -6.60
C TYR A 143 5.06 4.64 -6.38
N LEU A 144 4.64 5.49 -7.32
CA LEU A 144 4.73 6.96 -7.23
C LEU A 144 3.77 7.57 -6.20
N CYS A 145 2.73 6.84 -5.78
CA CYS A 145 1.91 7.23 -4.63
C CYS A 145 2.60 6.86 -3.32
N LYS A 146 3.13 5.63 -3.22
CA LYS A 146 3.78 5.14 -2.01
C LYS A 146 4.66 3.93 -2.30
N ILE A 147 5.89 3.95 -1.78
CA ILE A 147 6.83 2.83 -1.92
C ILE A 147 6.27 1.49 -1.42
N SER A 148 5.37 1.48 -0.43
CA SER A 148 4.75 0.24 0.07
C SER A 148 4.03 -0.58 -1.02
N ALA A 149 3.67 0.05 -2.14
CA ALA A 149 3.07 -0.64 -3.28
C ALA A 149 4.03 -1.62 -3.98
N ILE A 150 5.35 -1.61 -3.73
CA ILE A 150 6.31 -2.61 -4.25
C ILE A 150 5.98 -4.05 -3.85
N THR A 151 5.03 -4.22 -2.91
CA THR A 151 4.47 -5.52 -2.53
C THR A 151 3.51 -6.11 -3.57
N LEU A 152 3.14 -5.34 -4.60
CA LEU A 152 2.20 -5.75 -5.66
C LEU A 152 2.60 -7.06 -6.37
N PRO A 153 3.81 -7.25 -6.93
CA PRO A 153 4.18 -8.51 -7.58
C PRO A 153 4.00 -9.73 -6.66
N PHE A 154 4.26 -9.60 -5.36
CA PHE A 154 4.04 -10.67 -4.37
C PHE A 154 2.56 -10.96 -4.16
N THR A 155 1.71 -9.93 -4.20
CA THR A 155 0.25 -10.14 -4.17
C THR A 155 -0.26 -10.80 -5.45
N LEU A 156 0.31 -10.48 -6.62
CA LEU A 156 -0.04 -11.16 -7.86
C LEU A 156 0.38 -12.64 -7.84
N PHE A 157 1.50 -12.98 -7.19
CA PHE A 157 1.84 -14.38 -6.92
C PHE A 157 0.81 -15.06 -6.00
N ALA A 158 0.29 -14.36 -4.98
CA ALA A 158 -0.79 -14.90 -4.15
C ALA A 158 -2.08 -15.14 -4.96
N VAL A 159 -2.41 -14.26 -5.90
CA VAL A 159 -3.52 -14.45 -6.85
C VAL A 159 -3.27 -15.67 -7.75
N ASP A 160 -2.04 -15.87 -8.25
CA ASP A 160 -1.69 -17.07 -9.02
C ASP A 160 -1.92 -18.37 -8.22
N ILE A 161 -1.52 -18.38 -6.93
CA ILE A 161 -1.74 -19.52 -6.03
C ILE A 161 -3.25 -19.75 -5.83
N TRP A 162 -4.01 -18.68 -5.55
CA TRP A 162 -5.45 -18.74 -5.34
C TRP A 162 -6.17 -19.32 -6.57
N MET A 163 -5.84 -18.82 -7.76
CA MET A 163 -6.42 -19.27 -9.04
C MET A 163 -5.82 -20.60 -9.53
N ARG A 164 -5.05 -21.31 -8.69
CA ARG A 164 -4.44 -22.62 -8.95
C ARG A 164 -3.57 -22.65 -10.21
N ARG A 165 -2.94 -21.53 -10.56
CA ARG A 165 -2.06 -21.45 -11.72
C ARG A 165 -0.80 -22.28 -11.48
N PRO A 166 -0.39 -23.16 -12.41
CA PRO A 166 0.79 -23.97 -12.21
C PRO A 166 2.06 -23.11 -12.25
N PHE A 167 2.90 -23.22 -11.22
CA PHE A 167 4.21 -22.57 -11.13
C PHE A 167 5.28 -23.25 -12.00
N LYS A 168 4.90 -23.68 -13.20
CA LYS A 168 5.77 -24.38 -14.15
C LYS A 168 6.06 -23.48 -15.35
N GLY A 169 7.34 -23.23 -15.62
CA GLY A 169 7.79 -22.44 -16.78
C GLY A 169 8.12 -20.98 -16.47
N LYS A 170 8.54 -20.25 -17.52
CA LYS A 170 9.08 -18.89 -17.41
C LYS A 170 7.99 -17.80 -17.37
N THR A 171 6.77 -18.10 -17.79
CA THR A 171 5.70 -17.11 -18.01
C THR A 171 5.37 -16.29 -16.76
N ILE A 172 5.23 -16.94 -15.61
CA ILE A 172 4.97 -16.26 -14.33
C ILE A 172 6.11 -15.27 -14.02
N TRP A 173 7.36 -15.68 -14.18
CA TRP A 173 8.51 -14.82 -13.92
C TRP A 173 8.60 -13.65 -14.90
N VAL A 174 8.33 -13.88 -16.18
CA VAL A 174 8.34 -12.84 -17.23
C VAL A 174 7.30 -11.74 -16.96
N GLU A 175 6.19 -12.06 -16.30
CA GLU A 175 5.17 -11.09 -15.91
C GLU A 175 5.54 -10.28 -14.65
N LYS A 176 6.26 -10.88 -13.69
CA LYS A 176 6.52 -10.24 -12.36
C LYS A 176 7.89 -9.60 -12.27
N ILE A 177 8.89 -10.11 -12.98
CA ILE A 177 10.23 -9.50 -13.02
C ILE A 177 10.16 -8.03 -13.47
N PRO A 178 9.42 -7.66 -14.53
CA PRO A 178 9.28 -6.25 -14.91
C PRO A 178 8.69 -5.39 -13.79
N LEU A 179 7.68 -5.88 -13.05
CA LEU A 179 7.11 -5.16 -11.90
C LEU A 179 8.11 -4.92 -10.77
N ILE A 180 9.00 -5.89 -10.53
CA ILE A 180 10.08 -5.78 -9.54
C ILE A 180 11.15 -4.80 -10.04
N LEU A 181 11.56 -4.89 -11.32
CA LEU A 181 12.56 -3.98 -11.89
C LEU A 181 12.05 -2.53 -11.91
N LEU A 182 10.78 -2.31 -12.19
CA LEU A 182 10.16 -0.98 -12.13
C LEU A 182 10.11 -0.41 -10.69
N ALA A 183 10.11 -1.27 -9.67
CA ALA A 183 10.16 -0.85 -8.27
C ALA A 183 11.56 -0.38 -7.84
N VAL A 184 12.63 -0.87 -8.48
CA VAL A 184 14.02 -0.60 -8.07
C VAL A 184 14.36 0.91 -8.11
N PRO A 185 14.12 1.65 -9.21
CA PRO A 185 14.40 3.09 -9.25
C PRO A 185 13.66 3.87 -8.17
N ILE A 186 12.37 3.56 -7.97
CA ILE A 186 11.54 4.22 -6.94
C ILE A 186 12.07 3.89 -5.53
N GLY A 187 12.52 2.66 -5.32
CA GLY A 187 13.18 2.22 -4.09
C GLY A 187 14.44 3.04 -3.80
N ILE A 188 15.32 3.21 -4.79
CA ILE A 188 16.55 4.00 -4.67
C ILE A 188 16.22 5.46 -4.35
N ILE A 189 15.29 6.07 -5.09
CA ILE A 189 14.87 7.47 -4.85
C ILE A 189 14.29 7.63 -3.44
N THR A 190 13.53 6.65 -2.96
CA THR A 190 12.97 6.71 -1.60
C THR A 190 14.06 6.57 -0.53
N LEU A 191 15.10 5.78 -0.76
CA LEU A 191 16.25 5.72 0.15
C LEU A 191 16.96 7.07 0.23
N GLN A 192 17.18 7.72 -0.92
CA GLN A 192 17.73 9.08 -0.99
C GLN A 192 16.85 10.09 -0.25
N ALA A 193 15.54 10.00 -0.42
CA ALA A 193 14.61 10.85 0.31
C ALA A 193 14.69 10.65 1.83
N GLN A 194 14.83 9.40 2.30
CA GLN A 194 14.98 9.11 3.73
C GLN A 194 16.31 9.62 4.30
N GLU A 195 17.37 9.66 3.51
CA GLU A 195 18.67 10.23 3.91
C GLU A 195 18.58 11.74 4.21
N GLU A 196 17.71 12.51 3.53
CA GLU A 196 17.53 13.94 3.82
C GLU A 196 16.96 14.22 5.22
N VAL A 197 16.15 13.30 5.75
CA VAL A 197 15.59 13.42 7.11
C VAL A 197 16.58 12.89 8.17
N ASP A 198 17.61 12.16 7.73
CA ASP A 198 18.70 11.62 8.54
C ASP A 198 18.24 10.87 9.82
N PHE A 199 17.08 10.23 9.73
CA PHE A 199 16.39 9.65 10.91
C PHE A 199 17.26 8.62 11.64
N LEU A 200 17.96 7.75 10.90
CA LEU A 200 18.78 6.69 11.50
C LEU A 200 20.01 7.23 12.23
N SER A 201 20.59 8.34 11.76
CA SER A 201 21.73 8.98 12.44
C SER A 201 21.29 9.74 13.68
N LEU A 202 20.09 10.33 13.65
CA LEU A 202 19.48 10.98 14.81
C LEU A 202 19.03 9.99 15.90
N HIS A 203 18.84 8.72 15.53
CA HIS A 203 18.36 7.66 16.42
C HIS A 203 19.24 6.40 16.39
N PRO A 204 20.51 6.49 16.86
CA PRO A 204 21.46 5.38 16.86
C PRO A 204 21.00 4.18 17.71
N GLU A 205 20.03 4.39 18.61
CA GLU A 205 19.36 3.32 19.36
C GLU A 205 18.62 2.31 18.47
N PHE A 206 18.16 2.73 17.27
CA PHE A 206 17.47 1.86 16.33
C PHE A 206 18.44 1.08 15.46
N THR A 207 19.00 0.03 16.03
CA THR A 207 19.82 -0.95 15.28
C THR A 207 18.98 -1.78 14.31
N THR A 208 19.63 -2.51 13.39
CA THR A 208 18.94 -3.43 12.46
C THR A 208 18.05 -4.46 13.17
N ILE A 209 18.43 -4.89 14.38
CA ILE A 209 17.63 -5.80 15.19
C ILE A 209 16.31 -5.14 15.61
N HIS A 210 16.35 -3.87 16.03
CA HIS A 210 15.14 -3.12 16.35
C HIS A 210 14.22 -3.03 15.13
N THR A 211 14.78 -2.75 13.95
CA THR A 211 14.01 -2.70 12.70
C THR A 211 13.30 -4.02 12.41
N ILE A 212 13.99 -5.16 12.52
CA ILE A 212 13.39 -6.49 12.28
C ILE A 212 12.29 -6.79 13.31
N VAL A 213 12.59 -6.55 14.59
CA VAL A 213 11.65 -6.83 15.68
C VAL A 213 10.40 -5.95 15.56
N TYR A 214 10.57 -4.65 15.35
CA TYR A 214 9.46 -3.71 15.19
C TYR A 214 8.67 -3.94 13.90
N ALA A 215 9.31 -4.40 12.81
CA ALA A 215 8.58 -4.80 11.61
C ALA A 215 7.64 -6.00 11.88
N GLY A 216 8.14 -7.03 12.57
CA GLY A 216 7.31 -8.19 12.96
C GLY A 216 6.21 -7.82 13.97
N TYR A 217 6.53 -6.96 14.94
CA TYR A 217 5.57 -6.40 15.88
C TYR A 217 4.47 -5.62 15.16
N ALA A 218 4.84 -4.69 14.27
CA ALA A 218 3.89 -3.89 13.51
C ALA A 218 2.95 -4.78 12.68
N TYR A 219 3.49 -5.79 11.98
CA TYR A 219 2.69 -6.74 11.21
C TYR A 219 1.62 -7.43 12.07
N MET A 220 2.00 -7.98 13.22
CA MET A 220 1.04 -8.62 14.13
C MET A 220 0.08 -7.62 14.76
N GLN A 221 0.54 -6.41 15.09
CA GLN A 221 -0.32 -5.37 15.65
C GLN A 221 -1.43 -4.98 14.67
N TYR A 222 -1.14 -4.87 13.37
CA TYR A 222 -2.18 -4.64 12.35
C TYR A 222 -3.15 -5.82 12.23
N LEU A 223 -2.68 -7.06 12.37
CA LEU A 223 -3.56 -8.24 12.43
C LEU A 223 -4.45 -8.23 13.67
N VAL A 224 -3.93 -7.85 14.84
CA VAL A 224 -4.73 -7.71 16.06
C VAL A 224 -5.75 -6.58 15.91
N ASN A 225 -5.35 -5.44 15.36
CA ASN A 225 -6.24 -4.29 15.13
C ASN A 225 -7.38 -4.62 14.15
N LEU A 226 -7.24 -5.63 13.29
CA LEU A 226 -8.31 -6.12 12.43
C LEU A 226 -9.48 -6.73 13.23
N PHE A 227 -9.21 -7.33 14.39
CA PHE A 227 -10.24 -7.93 15.24
C PHE A 227 -10.59 -7.07 16.44
N VAL A 228 -9.60 -6.34 16.97
CA VAL A 228 -9.71 -5.51 18.17
C VAL A 228 -9.16 -4.12 17.87
N PRO A 229 -9.91 -3.25 17.17
CA PRO A 229 -9.45 -1.92 16.75
C PRO A 229 -9.51 -0.91 17.91
N VAL A 230 -8.72 -1.13 18.95
CA VAL A 230 -8.64 -0.25 20.13
C VAL A 230 -7.37 0.59 20.08
N LYS A 231 -7.45 1.82 20.62
CA LYS A 231 -6.32 2.76 20.72
C LYS A 231 -5.65 3.07 19.37
N LEU A 232 -6.45 3.18 18.31
CA LEU A 232 -5.95 3.63 17.02
C LEU A 232 -5.46 5.08 17.14
N SER A 233 -4.23 5.33 16.71
CA SER A 233 -3.60 6.64 16.71
C SER A 233 -3.16 7.03 15.31
N VAL A 234 -3.18 8.33 15.01
CA VAL A 234 -2.61 8.86 13.76
C VAL A 234 -1.09 8.71 13.74
N LEU A 235 -0.46 8.80 14.91
CA LEU A 235 0.97 8.63 15.09
C LEU A 235 1.22 7.62 16.21
N TYR A 236 1.90 6.53 15.88
CA TYR A 236 2.36 5.57 16.87
C TYR A 236 3.81 5.90 17.23
N PRO A 237 4.10 6.24 18.50
CA PRO A 237 5.47 6.50 18.92
C PRO A 237 6.30 5.21 18.83
N TYR A 238 7.55 5.34 18.38
CA TYR A 238 8.48 4.21 18.39
C TYR A 238 8.76 3.77 19.84
N PRO A 239 8.75 2.46 20.13
CA PRO A 239 9.13 1.99 21.45
C PRO A 239 10.61 2.32 21.71
N THR A 240 10.91 2.86 22.89
CA THR A 240 12.28 3.23 23.29
C THR A 240 13.15 2.01 23.62
N SER A 241 12.56 0.83 23.79
CA SER A 241 13.27 -0.43 24.02
C SER A 241 12.46 -1.66 23.58
N ILE A 242 13.17 -2.73 23.24
CA ILE A 242 12.56 -4.02 22.87
C ILE A 242 12.00 -4.70 24.12
N GLY A 243 10.71 -4.53 24.37
CA GLY A 243 9.93 -5.34 25.30
C GLY A 243 9.57 -6.74 24.77
N VAL A 244 9.14 -7.62 25.69
CA VAL A 244 8.75 -9.02 25.42
C VAL A 244 7.65 -9.14 24.37
N VAL A 245 6.66 -8.24 24.41
CA VAL A 245 5.53 -8.24 23.45
C VAL A 245 6.02 -8.12 22.02
N HIS A 246 7.02 -7.26 21.76
CA HIS A 246 7.56 -7.09 20.41
C HIS A 246 8.19 -8.39 19.91
N ILE A 247 9.00 -9.05 20.72
CA ILE A 247 9.65 -10.33 20.38
C ILE A 247 8.60 -11.42 20.11
N VAL A 248 7.61 -11.57 21.00
CA VAL A 248 6.54 -12.56 20.83
C VAL A 248 5.80 -12.32 19.52
N TYR A 249 5.46 -11.08 19.21
CA TYR A 249 4.78 -10.74 17.96
C TYR A 249 5.66 -11.00 16.73
N THR A 250 6.95 -10.68 16.77
CA THR A 250 7.89 -11.02 15.68
C THR A 250 7.97 -12.53 15.45
N VAL A 251 8.03 -13.33 16.52
CA VAL A 251 8.05 -14.80 16.43
C VAL A 251 6.73 -15.32 15.85
N LEU A 252 5.58 -14.77 16.25
CA LEU A 252 4.28 -15.12 15.66
C LEU A 252 4.20 -14.76 14.18
N ALA A 253 4.69 -13.58 13.78
CA ALA A 253 4.76 -13.20 12.37
C ALA A 253 5.61 -14.19 11.55
N ALA A 254 6.78 -14.58 12.06
CA ALA A 254 7.63 -15.59 11.43
C ALA A 254 6.92 -16.95 11.36
N ALA A 255 6.19 -17.35 12.40
CA ALA A 255 5.41 -18.58 12.42
C ALA A 255 4.31 -18.59 11.34
N ILE A 256 3.63 -17.46 11.10
CA ILE A 256 2.64 -17.34 10.02
C ILE A 256 3.28 -17.57 8.65
N VAL A 257 4.46 -17.00 8.40
CA VAL A 257 5.19 -17.21 7.14
C VAL A 257 5.57 -18.68 6.95
N VAL A 258 6.10 -19.33 8.00
CA VAL A 258 6.45 -20.74 7.97
C VAL A 258 5.22 -21.61 7.73
N LEU A 259 4.10 -21.33 8.42
CA LEU A 259 2.83 -22.02 8.21
C LEU A 259 2.32 -21.85 6.78
N GLY A 260 2.44 -20.65 6.19
CA GLY A 260 2.08 -20.40 4.79
C GLY A 260 2.90 -21.24 3.81
N ILE A 261 4.22 -21.36 4.04
CA ILE A 261 5.11 -22.21 3.22
C ILE A 261 4.72 -23.69 3.36
N VAL A 262 4.45 -24.16 4.58
CA VAL A 262 4.03 -25.55 4.84
C VAL A 262 2.67 -25.82 4.19
N ALA A 263 1.70 -24.92 4.33
CA ALA A 263 0.38 -25.01 3.72
C ALA A 263 0.47 -25.08 2.19
N TYR A 264 1.33 -24.27 1.58
CA TYR A 264 1.61 -24.31 0.15
C TYR A 264 2.21 -25.66 -0.28
N ARG A 265 3.26 -26.14 0.41
CA ARG A 265 3.91 -27.43 0.11
C ARG A 265 2.97 -28.62 0.27
N LYS A 266 2.10 -28.59 1.28
CA LYS A 266 1.07 -29.61 1.52
C LYS A 266 -0.21 -29.42 0.69
N LYS A 267 -0.26 -28.38 -0.15
CA LYS A 267 -1.40 -28.01 -1.00
C LYS A 267 -2.72 -27.82 -0.24
N TRP A 268 -2.65 -27.32 0.99
CA TRP A 268 -3.84 -27.04 1.81
C TRP A 268 -4.77 -25.98 1.18
N TYR A 269 -4.23 -25.12 0.31
CA TYR A 269 -5.02 -24.17 -0.47
C TYR A 269 -6.05 -24.82 -1.41
N MET A 270 -5.93 -26.13 -1.70
CA MET A 270 -6.93 -26.87 -2.48
C MET A 270 -8.16 -27.27 -1.66
N LEU A 271 -8.13 -27.07 -0.33
CA LEU A 271 -9.25 -27.39 0.58
C LEU A 271 -10.22 -26.21 0.76
N SER A 272 -9.81 -25.00 0.38
CA SER A 272 -10.62 -23.80 0.41
C SER A 272 -11.03 -23.41 -1.02
N GLY A 273 -12.21 -23.87 -1.46
CA GLY A 273 -12.90 -23.41 -2.68
C GLY A 273 -12.25 -23.76 -4.00
#